data_AF-I4C8Q1-F1
#
_entry.id   AF-I4C8Q1-F1
#
_cell.length_a   1.000
_cell.length_b   1.000
_cell.length_c   1.000
_cell.angle_alpha   90.00
_cell.angle_beta   90.00
_cell.angle_gamma   90.00
#
_symmetry.space_group_name_H-M   'P 1'
#
loop_
_entity.id
_entity.type
_entity.pdbx_description
1 polymer ?
#
loop_
_entity_poly.entity_id
_entity_poly.type
_entity_poly.pdbx_seq_one_letter_code
_entity_poly.pdbx_strand_id
1 'polypeptide(L)'
;MRLKSILVLLLVGLVAGIIIWGVSLPSVRQHMLTVLQWIQELGPWGPFFVTLFYIAACVFLLPGSVLTLAAGFLFGVPIGFLSAWLGATLGACAAFLVGRTFGRAWIAAKVAGNPKFAAVDEAVGREGFKIVFLLRLSPVFPFNILNYALGLTKVSFRNYALASFLGMIPGGLMYVYFGSAARSLAEVASGSVEAGRTGQVYYWVGLVATIVVVTFITRVARKSLKEAQQETAGEQPEQA
;
A
#
# COMPACT_ATOMS: atom_id res chain seq x y z
N MET A 1 -12.68 -0.22 -26.57
CA MET A 1 -11.76 -0.56 -25.45
C MET A 1 -10.60 -1.36 -26.01
N ARG A 2 -9.35 -0.91 -25.81
CA ARG A 2 -8.17 -1.47 -26.49
C ARG A 2 -7.83 -2.86 -25.93
N LEU A 3 -7.49 -3.82 -26.80
CA LEU A 3 -7.12 -5.22 -26.49
C LEU A 3 -6.18 -5.37 -25.26
N LYS A 4 -5.26 -4.40 -25.08
CA LYS A 4 -4.36 -4.31 -23.92
C LYS A 4 -5.08 -4.19 -22.58
N SER A 5 -6.21 -3.48 -22.50
CA SER A 5 -7.01 -3.33 -21.29
C SER A 5 -7.69 -4.65 -20.87
N ILE A 6 -8.11 -5.46 -21.85
CA ILE A 6 -8.71 -6.78 -21.60
C ILE A 6 -7.65 -7.76 -21.09
N LEU A 7 -6.46 -7.76 -21.71
CA LEU A 7 -5.32 -8.56 -21.25
C LEU A 7 -4.87 -8.22 -19.83
N VAL A 8 -4.83 -6.93 -19.48
CA VAL A 8 -4.51 -6.50 -18.11
C VAL A 8 -5.56 -6.97 -17.12
N LEU A 9 -6.86 -6.86 -17.45
CA LEU A 9 -7.94 -7.33 -16.58
C LEU A 9 -7.91 -8.86 -16.38
N LEU A 10 -7.63 -9.62 -17.44
CA LEU A 10 -7.48 -11.08 -17.36
C LEU A 10 -6.27 -11.49 -16.52
N LEU A 11 -5.14 -10.79 -16.66
CA LEU A 11 -3.94 -11.04 -15.86
C LEU A 11 -4.19 -10.72 -14.38
N VAL A 12 -4.86 -9.61 -14.07
CA VAL A 12 -5.25 -9.25 -12.70
C VAL A 12 -6.21 -10.28 -12.13
N GLY A 13 -7.20 -10.74 -12.90
CA GLY A 13 -8.13 -11.79 -12.48
C GLY A 13 -7.44 -13.14 -12.24
N LEU A 14 -6.49 -13.53 -13.09
CA LEU A 14 -5.68 -14.74 -12.93
C LEU A 14 -4.81 -14.66 -11.66
N VAL A 15 -4.10 -13.55 -11.47
CA VAL A 15 -3.25 -13.34 -10.29
C VAL A 15 -4.09 -13.34 -9.02
N ALA A 16 -5.25 -12.66 -9.03
CA ALA A 16 -6.20 -12.70 -7.93
C ALA A 16 -6.70 -14.13 -7.67
N GLY A 17 -7.03 -14.90 -8.72
CA GLY A 17 -7.45 -16.29 -8.61
C GLY A 17 -6.38 -17.21 -8.02
N ILE A 18 -5.11 -17.04 -8.42
CA ILE A 18 -3.98 -17.80 -7.86
C ILE A 18 -3.75 -17.44 -6.40
N ILE A 19 -3.85 -16.16 -6.03
CA ILE A 19 -3.74 -15.71 -4.64
C ILE A 19 -4.89 -16.30 -3.80
N ILE A 20 -6.12 -16.24 -4.30
CA ILE A 20 -7.30 -16.81 -3.62
C ILE A 20 -7.12 -18.31 -3.44
N TRP A 21 -6.69 -19.03 -4.48
CA TRP A 21 -6.46 -20.47 -4.42
C TRP A 21 -5.35 -20.84 -3.42
N GLY A 22 -4.22 -20.12 -3.44
CA GLY A 22 -3.12 -20.34 -2.51
C GLY A 22 -3.49 -20.06 -1.05
N VAL A 23 -4.26 -19.01 -0.78
CA VAL A 23 -4.79 -18.70 0.56
C VAL A 23 -5.88 -19.70 0.99
N SER A 24 -6.58 -20.32 0.03
CA SER A 24 -7.59 -21.36 0.29
C SER A 24 -6.98 -22.72 0.63
N LEU A 25 -5.67 -22.90 0.47
CA LEU A 25 -5.00 -24.13 0.88
C LEU A 25 -5.13 -24.29 2.41
N PRO A 26 -5.63 -25.45 2.90
CA PRO A 26 -5.85 -25.68 4.33
C PRO A 26 -4.57 -25.44 5.16
N SER A 27 -3.42 -25.82 4.62
CA SER A 27 -2.11 -25.64 5.24
C SER A 27 -1.78 -24.15 5.46
N VAL A 28 -1.99 -23.30 4.45
CA VAL A 28 -1.69 -21.86 4.55
C VAL A 28 -2.64 -21.21 5.55
N ARG A 29 -3.92 -21.57 5.51
CA ARG A 29 -4.92 -21.10 6.48
C ARG A 29 -4.55 -21.47 7.91
N GLN A 30 -4.14 -22.72 8.15
CA GLN A 30 -3.74 -23.20 9.47
C GLN A 30 -2.53 -22.42 10.00
N HIS A 31 -1.47 -22.27 9.20
CA HIS A 31 -0.28 -21.51 9.60
C HIS A 31 -0.59 -20.04 9.86
N MET A 32 -1.44 -19.41 9.05
CA MET A 32 -1.89 -18.04 9.30
C MET A 32 -2.65 -17.93 10.63
N LEU A 33 -3.57 -18.85 10.91
CA LEU A 33 -4.32 -18.87 12.18
C LEU A 33 -3.41 -19.10 13.39
N THR A 34 -2.44 -20.01 13.29
CA THR A 34 -1.45 -20.25 14.34
C THR A 34 -0.60 -19.02 14.61
N VAL A 35 -0.13 -18.33 13.57
CA VAL A 35 0.64 -17.08 13.72
C VAL A 35 -0.22 -15.96 14.31
N LEU A 36 -1.47 -15.83 13.88
CA LEU A 36 -2.41 -14.85 14.42
C LEU A 36 -2.69 -15.11 15.91
N GLN A 37 -2.94 -16.36 16.30
CA GLN A 37 -3.16 -16.76 17.70
C GLN A 37 -1.91 -16.52 18.55
N TRP A 38 -0.74 -16.93 18.06
CA TRP A 38 0.52 -16.68 18.76
C TRP A 38 0.77 -15.19 18.99
N ILE A 39 0.48 -14.34 17.99
CA ILE A 39 0.60 -12.89 18.15
C ILE A 39 -0.43 -12.32 19.14
N GLN A 40 -1.64 -12.88 19.20
CA GLN A 40 -2.64 -12.48 20.21
C GLN A 40 -2.23 -12.90 21.62
N GLU A 41 -1.61 -14.06 21.79
CA GLU A 41 -1.10 -14.55 23.08
C GLU A 41 0.03 -13.70 23.64
N LEU A 42 0.76 -12.95 22.80
CA LEU A 42 1.77 -11.97 23.23
C LEU A 42 1.16 -10.76 23.98
N GLY A 43 -0.16 -10.59 23.95
CA GLY A 43 -0.87 -9.55 24.69
C GLY A 43 -0.38 -8.14 24.32
N PRO A 44 -0.01 -7.29 25.31
CA PRO A 44 0.46 -5.93 25.06
C PRO A 44 1.73 -5.82 24.21
N TRP A 45 2.52 -6.89 24.09
CA TRP A 45 3.75 -6.92 23.29
C TRP A 45 3.50 -7.23 21.81
N GLY A 46 2.32 -7.72 21.45
CA GLY A 46 1.98 -8.08 20.06
C GLY A 46 2.28 -6.96 19.04
N PRO A 47 1.87 -5.69 19.28
CA PRO A 47 2.17 -4.58 18.38
C PRO A 47 3.67 -4.34 18.15
N PHE A 48 4.49 -4.51 19.20
CA PHE A 48 5.94 -4.37 19.11
C PHE A 48 6.56 -5.43 18.19
N PHE A 49 6.13 -6.70 18.32
CA PHE A 49 6.60 -7.77 17.44
C PHE A 49 6.14 -7.57 16.00
N VAL A 50 4.93 -7.06 15.77
CA VAL A 50 4.48 -6.70 14.42
C VAL A 50 5.38 -5.63 13.80
N THR A 51 5.76 -4.60 14.55
CA THR A 51 6.74 -3.61 14.10
C THR A 51 8.07 -4.26 13.72
N LEU A 52 8.60 -5.15 14.57
CA LEU A 52 9.86 -5.85 14.32
C LEU A 52 9.80 -6.74 13.07
N PHE A 53 8.74 -7.53 12.92
CA PHE A 53 8.50 -8.34 11.73
C PHE A 53 8.36 -7.50 10.47
N TYR A 54 7.73 -6.32 10.56
CA TYR A 54 7.62 -5.39 9.44
C TYR A 54 8.99 -4.91 8.97
N ILE A 55 9.87 -4.58 9.89
CA ILE A 55 11.24 -4.14 9.57
C ILE A 55 11.96 -5.25 8.79
N ALA A 56 11.94 -6.49 9.31
CA ALA A 56 12.55 -7.63 8.65
C ALA A 56 11.91 -7.89 7.28
N ALA A 57 10.59 -7.90 7.20
CA ALA A 57 9.83 -8.10 5.96
C ALA A 57 10.20 -7.09 4.88
N CYS A 58 10.34 -5.81 5.24
CA CYS A 58 10.75 -4.77 4.30
C CYS A 58 12.17 -5.02 3.75
N VAL A 59 13.09 -5.46 4.61
CA VAL A 59 14.47 -5.79 4.19
C VAL A 59 14.47 -7.01 3.27
N PHE A 60 13.71 -8.05 3.59
CA PHE A 60 13.59 -9.28 2.79
C PHE A 60 12.61 -9.18 1.61
N LEU A 61 12.19 -7.98 1.22
CA LEU A 61 11.29 -7.71 0.09
C LEU A 61 9.91 -8.38 0.22
N LEU A 62 9.48 -8.74 1.43
CA LEU A 62 8.17 -9.32 1.69
C LEU A 62 7.05 -8.27 1.59
N PRO A 63 5.83 -8.63 1.12
CA PRO A 63 4.76 -7.66 0.92
C PRO A 63 4.27 -7.04 2.24
N GLY A 64 4.58 -5.74 2.45
CA GLY A 64 4.15 -5.01 3.64
C GLY A 64 2.63 -4.86 3.78
N SER A 65 1.88 -4.93 2.68
CA SER A 65 0.41 -4.86 2.68
C SER A 65 -0.25 -5.94 3.54
N VAL A 66 0.31 -7.16 3.52
CA VAL A 66 -0.20 -8.28 4.33
C VAL A 66 -0.03 -7.98 5.82
N LEU A 67 1.12 -7.43 6.21
CA LEU A 67 1.42 -7.08 7.60
C LEU A 67 0.59 -5.89 8.07
N THR A 68 0.37 -4.89 7.23
CA THR A 68 -0.50 -3.75 7.55
C THR A 68 -1.96 -4.19 7.73
N LEU A 69 -2.48 -5.07 6.86
CA LEU A 69 -3.82 -5.65 7.01
C LEU A 69 -3.93 -6.48 8.28
N ALA A 70 -2.93 -7.34 8.54
CA ALA A 70 -2.89 -8.16 9.74
C ALA A 70 -2.85 -7.31 11.02
N ALA A 71 -2.08 -6.23 11.05
CA ALA A 71 -2.03 -5.31 12.18
C ALA A 71 -3.41 -4.70 12.49
N GLY A 72 -4.15 -4.28 11.46
CA GLY A 72 -5.52 -3.78 11.61
C GLY A 72 -6.51 -4.85 12.07
N PHE A 73 -6.39 -6.07 11.54
CA PHE A 73 -7.22 -7.20 11.94
C PHE A 73 -6.98 -7.59 13.42
N LEU A 74 -5.72 -7.62 13.84
CA LEU A 74 -5.32 -8.06 15.18
C LEU A 74 -5.58 -7.00 16.26
N PHE A 75 -5.25 -5.74 16.00
CA PHE A 75 -5.17 -4.70 17.03
C PHE A 75 -6.11 -3.51 16.78
N GLY A 76 -6.94 -3.57 15.74
CA GLY A 76 -7.82 -2.47 15.34
C GLY A 76 -7.03 -1.27 14.80
N VAL A 77 -7.74 -0.17 14.56
CA VAL A 77 -7.17 0.98 13.84
C VAL A 77 -6.07 1.70 14.63
N PRO A 78 -6.24 2.14 15.89
CA PRO A 78 -5.24 2.99 16.53
C PRO A 78 -3.90 2.28 16.76
N ILE A 79 -3.94 1.08 17.34
CA ILE A 79 -2.75 0.29 17.70
C ILE A 79 -2.17 -0.40 16.46
N GLY A 80 -3.02 -0.96 15.60
CA GLY A 80 -2.60 -1.56 14.34
C GLY A 80 -1.94 -0.54 13.40
N PHE A 81 -2.47 0.68 13.34
CA PHE A 81 -1.86 1.77 12.57
C PHE A 81 -0.50 2.16 13.13
N LEU A 82 -0.42 2.45 14.44
CA LEU A 82 0.85 2.91 15.02
C LEU A 82 1.96 1.86 14.85
N SER A 83 1.67 0.59 15.13
CA SER A 83 2.64 -0.51 14.98
C SER A 83 3.07 -0.73 13.53
N ALA A 84 2.12 -0.79 12.58
CA ALA A 84 2.42 -0.99 11.17
C ALA A 84 3.12 0.22 10.55
N TRP A 85 2.73 1.44 10.91
CA TRP A 85 3.31 2.67 10.37
C TRP A 85 4.75 2.89 10.85
N LEU A 86 5.02 2.64 12.13
CA LEU A 86 6.39 2.65 12.65
C LEU A 86 7.22 1.54 12.02
N GLY A 87 6.65 0.33 11.89
CA GLY A 87 7.31 -0.80 11.24
C GLY A 87 7.65 -0.53 9.78
N ALA A 88 6.71 0.06 9.02
CA ALA A 88 6.90 0.44 7.64
C ALA A 88 7.94 1.54 7.48
N THR A 89 7.92 2.56 8.34
CA THR A 89 8.89 3.66 8.29
C THR A 89 10.30 3.16 8.62
N LEU A 90 10.46 2.42 9.72
CA LEU A 90 11.75 1.89 10.14
C LEU A 90 12.28 0.85 9.15
N GLY A 91 11.42 -0.03 8.66
CA GLY A 91 11.77 -1.01 7.62
C GLY A 91 12.19 -0.36 6.32
N ALA A 92 11.46 0.67 5.87
CA ALA A 92 11.82 1.44 4.68
C ALA A 92 13.18 2.11 4.84
N CYS A 93 13.45 2.72 5.99
CA CYS A 93 14.76 3.27 6.33
C CYS A 93 15.87 2.21 6.32
N ALA A 94 15.61 1.01 6.87
CA ALA A 94 16.58 -0.08 6.86
C ALA A 94 16.88 -0.56 5.44
N ALA A 95 15.85 -0.86 4.62
CA ALA A 95 16.00 -1.27 3.23
C ALA A 95 16.72 -0.20 2.38
N PHE A 96 16.40 1.08 2.61
CA PHE A 96 17.08 2.20 1.97
C PHE A 96 18.57 2.25 2.31
N LEU A 97 18.93 2.08 3.59
CA LEU A 97 20.31 2.09 4.05
C LEU A 97 21.08 0.87 3.51
N VAL A 98 20.46 -0.31 3.47
CA VAL A 98 21.04 -1.51 2.86
C VAL A 98 21.29 -1.27 1.37
N GLY A 99 20.31 -0.76 0.63
CA GLY A 99 20.48 -0.41 -0.79
C GLY A 99 21.59 0.62 -1.02
N ARG A 100 21.69 1.62 -0.14
CA ARG A 100 22.71 2.67 -0.22
C ARG A 100 24.12 2.18 0.06
N THR A 101 24.29 1.31 1.06
CA THR A 101 25.62 0.85 1.50
C THR A 101 26.14 -0.27 0.60
N PHE A 102 25.31 -1.27 0.29
CA PHE A 102 25.74 -2.44 -0.49
C PHE A 102 25.48 -2.31 -1.99
N GLY A 103 24.40 -1.63 -2.39
CA GLY A 103 23.97 -1.59 -3.80
C GLY A 103 24.48 -0.40 -4.61
N ARG A 104 24.81 0.73 -3.95
CA ARG A 104 25.06 2.00 -4.66
C ARG A 104 26.30 1.97 -5.53
N ALA A 105 27.42 1.42 -5.05
CA ALA A 105 28.65 1.34 -5.83
C ALA A 105 28.48 0.45 -7.07
N TRP A 106 27.81 -0.70 -6.92
CA TRP A 106 27.57 -1.64 -8.00
C TRP A 106 26.61 -1.09 -9.07
N ILE A 107 25.51 -0.45 -8.67
CA ILE A 107 24.56 0.16 -9.62
C ILE A 107 25.12 1.44 -10.23
N ALA A 108 25.83 2.29 -9.47
CA ALA A 108 26.46 3.47 -10.04
C ALA A 108 27.43 3.11 -11.18
N ALA A 109 28.19 2.02 -11.04
CA ALA A 109 29.06 1.52 -12.11
C ALA A 109 28.26 0.97 -13.30
N LYS A 110 27.14 0.26 -13.06
CA LYS A 110 26.34 -0.37 -14.12
C LYS A 110 25.45 0.60 -14.91
N VAL A 111 25.10 1.72 -14.29
CA VAL A 111 24.20 2.75 -14.85
C VAL A 111 24.98 4.02 -15.21
N ALA A 112 26.31 4.00 -15.04
CA ALA A 112 27.23 5.02 -15.53
C ALA A 112 27.00 5.22 -17.04
N GLY A 113 26.56 6.42 -17.43
CA GLY A 113 26.28 6.77 -18.82
C GLY A 113 24.81 6.71 -19.24
N ASN A 114 23.86 6.30 -18.37
CA ASN A 114 22.43 6.42 -18.68
C ASN A 114 21.90 7.83 -18.35
N PRO A 115 21.60 8.68 -19.35
CA PRO A 115 21.17 10.05 -19.12
C PRO A 115 19.84 10.15 -18.37
N LYS A 116 18.95 9.16 -18.51
CA LYS A 116 17.67 9.14 -17.78
C LYS A 116 17.88 8.91 -16.29
N PHE A 117 18.77 7.99 -15.94
CA PHE A 117 19.08 7.73 -14.53
C PHE A 117 19.76 8.94 -13.89
N ALA A 118 20.72 9.57 -14.58
CA ALA A 118 21.38 10.78 -14.09
C ALA A 118 20.38 11.93 -13.84
N ALA A 119 19.43 12.14 -14.76
CA ALA A 119 18.37 13.14 -14.59
C ALA A 119 17.46 12.83 -13.38
N VAL A 120 17.07 11.56 -13.19
CA VAL A 120 16.27 11.14 -12.03
C VAL A 120 17.05 11.32 -10.74
N ASP A 121 18.32 10.89 -10.69
CA ASP A 121 19.19 11.00 -9.53
C ASP A 121 19.40 12.47 -9.10
N GLU A 122 19.58 13.37 -10.08
CA GLU A 122 19.74 14.80 -9.82
C GLU A 122 18.42 15.45 -9.36
N ALA A 123 17.29 15.13 -9.98
CA ALA A 123 15.98 15.63 -9.56
C ALA A 123 15.66 15.19 -8.13
N VAL A 124 15.87 13.90 -7.82
CA VAL A 124 15.69 13.31 -6.49
C VAL A 124 16.70 13.88 -5.49
N GLY A 125 17.90 14.26 -5.91
CA GLY A 125 18.87 14.97 -5.08
C GLY A 125 18.40 16.36 -4.66
N ARG A 126 17.84 17.14 -5.60
CA ARG A 126 17.38 18.53 -5.38
C ARG A 126 16.07 18.59 -4.59
N GLU A 127 15.07 17.84 -5.02
CA GLU A 127 13.69 17.90 -4.51
C GLU A 127 13.33 16.64 -3.71
N GLY A 128 14.31 16.03 -3.03
CA GLY A 128 14.20 14.69 -2.47
C GLY A 128 13.02 14.48 -1.52
N PHE A 129 12.71 15.44 -0.65
CA PHE A 129 11.54 15.33 0.22
C PHE A 129 10.24 15.28 -0.58
N LYS A 130 10.05 16.25 -1.48
CA LYS A 130 8.84 16.41 -2.29
C LYS A 130 8.61 15.20 -3.19
N ILE A 131 9.67 14.74 -3.86
CA ILE A 131 9.59 13.59 -4.77
C ILE A 131 9.27 12.32 -3.98
N VAL A 132 9.98 12.04 -2.88
CA VAL A 132 9.70 10.84 -2.07
C VAL A 132 8.27 10.90 -1.51
N PHE A 133 7.84 12.04 -0.99
CA PHE A 133 6.49 12.20 -0.44
C PHE A 133 5.40 11.92 -1.48
N LEU A 134 5.52 12.50 -2.68
CA LEU A 134 4.59 12.25 -3.79
C LEU A 134 4.61 10.79 -4.25
N LEU A 135 5.79 10.15 -4.28
CA LEU A 135 5.92 8.73 -4.60
C LEU A 135 5.28 7.83 -3.53
N ARG A 136 5.22 8.24 -2.27
CA ARG A 136 4.52 7.49 -1.21
C ARG A 136 3.00 7.63 -1.29
N LEU A 137 2.51 8.79 -1.69
CA LEU A 137 1.09 9.00 -1.95
C LEU A 137 0.62 8.28 -3.22
N SER A 138 1.55 8.05 -4.15
CA SER A 138 1.28 7.36 -5.40
C SER A 138 1.40 5.83 -5.25
N PRO A 139 0.39 5.04 -5.66
CA PRO A 139 0.46 3.58 -5.63
C PRO A 139 1.24 2.98 -6.82
N VAL A 140 1.95 3.80 -7.60
CA VAL A 140 2.57 3.39 -8.87
C VAL A 140 3.73 2.42 -8.68
N PHE A 141 4.49 2.55 -7.58
CA PHE A 141 5.69 1.76 -7.36
C PHE A 141 5.51 0.75 -6.21
N PRO A 142 5.96 -0.50 -6.39
CA PRO A 142 6.01 -1.46 -5.31
C PRO A 142 6.88 -0.94 -4.16
N PHE A 143 6.30 -0.94 -2.95
CA PHE A 143 6.88 -0.34 -1.75
C PHE A 143 8.35 -0.74 -1.51
N ASN A 144 8.63 -2.03 -1.58
CA ASN A 144 9.96 -2.57 -1.32
C ASN A 144 10.98 -2.14 -2.36
N ILE A 145 10.63 -2.27 -3.65
CA ILE A 145 11.51 -1.86 -4.77
C ILE A 145 11.82 -0.37 -4.67
N LEU A 146 10.81 0.45 -4.35
CA LEU A 146 10.96 1.88 -4.20
C LEU A 146 11.99 2.25 -3.10
N ASN A 147 12.00 1.51 -1.98
CA ASN A 147 12.94 1.76 -0.88
C ASN A 147 14.40 1.57 -1.32
N TYR A 148 14.68 0.45 -2.00
CA TYR A 148 16.01 0.18 -2.53
C TYR A 148 16.38 1.15 -3.66
N ALA A 149 15.46 1.42 -4.60
CA ALA A 149 15.69 2.34 -5.70
C ALA A 149 16.07 3.74 -5.21
N LEU A 150 15.36 4.28 -4.21
CA LEU A 150 15.67 5.57 -3.61
C LEU A 150 16.98 5.54 -2.81
N GLY A 151 17.37 4.39 -2.23
CA GLY A 151 18.66 4.22 -1.56
C GLY A 151 19.85 4.43 -2.50
N LEU A 152 19.67 4.12 -3.78
CA LEU A 152 20.68 4.26 -4.82
C LEU A 152 20.83 5.69 -5.35
N THR A 153 19.87 6.58 -5.08
CA THR A 153 19.93 7.98 -5.53
C THR A 153 20.68 8.88 -4.55
N LYS A 154 20.79 10.18 -4.87
CA LYS A 154 21.36 11.24 -4.04
C LYS A 154 20.47 11.75 -2.92
N VAL A 155 19.22 11.27 -2.77
CA VAL A 155 18.32 11.77 -1.71
C VAL A 155 18.94 11.61 -0.32
N SER A 156 18.87 12.66 0.50
CA SER A 156 19.36 12.59 1.87
C SER A 156 18.50 11.63 2.70
N PHE A 157 19.13 10.91 3.64
CA PHE A 157 18.39 9.99 4.52
C PHE A 157 17.28 10.71 5.30
N ARG A 158 17.55 11.94 5.77
CA ARG A 158 16.56 12.76 6.48
C ARG A 158 15.33 13.05 5.61
N ASN A 159 15.54 13.50 4.37
CA ASN A 159 14.43 13.80 3.46
C ASN A 159 13.62 12.55 3.15
N TYR A 160 14.31 11.43 2.90
CA TYR A 160 13.67 10.13 2.67
C TYR A 160 12.83 9.67 3.87
N ALA A 161 13.40 9.71 5.08
CA ALA A 161 12.75 9.25 6.31
C ALA A 161 11.53 10.09 6.66
N LEU A 162 11.66 11.43 6.64
CA LEU A 162 10.54 12.33 6.95
C LEU A 162 9.43 12.26 5.90
N ALA A 163 9.79 12.25 4.62
CA ALA A 163 8.81 12.11 3.54
C ALA A 163 8.09 10.75 3.60
N SER A 164 8.80 9.68 3.95
CA SER A 164 8.21 8.35 4.14
C SER A 164 7.28 8.29 5.34
N PHE A 165 7.72 8.84 6.48
CA PHE A 165 6.93 8.92 7.70
C PHE A 165 5.60 9.63 7.44
N LEU A 166 5.61 10.81 6.82
CA LEU A 166 4.38 11.56 6.54
C LEU A 166 3.57 10.98 5.38
N GLY A 167 4.22 10.63 4.27
CA GLY A 167 3.57 10.22 3.03
C GLY A 167 2.88 8.85 3.12
N MET A 168 3.28 8.00 4.08
CA MET A 168 2.66 6.70 4.29
C MET A 168 1.40 6.75 5.15
N ILE A 169 1.12 7.85 5.86
CA ILE A 169 -0.03 7.93 6.78
C ILE A 169 -1.37 7.61 6.06
N PRO A 170 -1.72 8.25 4.92
CA PRO A 170 -3.03 8.03 4.31
C PRO A 170 -3.21 6.59 3.82
N GLY A 171 -2.19 6.04 3.15
CA GLY A 171 -2.22 4.66 2.67
C GLY A 171 -2.21 3.64 3.81
N GLY A 172 -1.39 3.87 4.83
CA GLY A 172 -1.33 3.01 6.02
C GLY A 172 -2.67 2.94 6.76
N LEU A 173 -3.31 4.10 7.00
CA LEU A 173 -4.62 4.16 7.63
C LEU A 173 -5.68 3.39 6.85
N MET A 174 -5.74 3.54 5.51
CA MET A 174 -6.70 2.80 4.70
C MET A 174 -6.51 1.27 4.80
N TYR A 175 -5.27 0.79 4.70
CA TYR A 175 -4.99 -0.64 4.78
C TYR A 175 -5.31 -1.22 6.17
N VAL A 176 -4.93 -0.52 7.24
CA VAL A 176 -5.26 -0.94 8.61
C VAL A 176 -6.77 -0.92 8.83
N TYR A 177 -7.46 0.10 8.33
CA TYR A 177 -8.92 0.16 8.39
C TYR A 177 -9.57 -1.03 7.68
N PHE A 178 -9.10 -1.40 6.49
CA PHE A 178 -9.61 -2.59 5.80
C PHE A 178 -9.36 -3.89 6.60
N GLY A 179 -8.19 -4.02 7.24
CA GLY A 179 -7.90 -5.12 8.15
C GLY A 179 -8.87 -5.18 9.34
N SER A 180 -9.12 -4.03 9.98
CA SER A 180 -10.06 -3.93 11.09
C SER A 180 -11.50 -4.19 10.66
N ALA A 181 -11.90 -3.73 9.47
CA ALA A 181 -13.23 -3.98 8.93
C ALA A 181 -13.45 -5.47 8.62
N ALA A 182 -12.42 -6.15 8.10
CA ALA A 182 -12.46 -7.59 7.87
C ALA A 182 -12.66 -8.37 9.19
N ARG A 183 -12.04 -7.92 10.29
CA ARG A 183 -12.27 -8.48 11.63
C ARG A 183 -13.74 -8.34 12.05
N SER A 184 -14.30 -7.14 11.95
CA SER A 184 -15.70 -6.89 12.32
C SER A 184 -16.68 -7.73 11.49
N LEU A 185 -16.42 -7.90 10.20
CA LEU A 185 -17.22 -8.78 9.34
C LEU A 185 -17.12 -10.25 9.77
N ALA A 186 -15.93 -10.73 10.11
CA ALA A 186 -15.72 -12.10 10.57
C ALA A 186 -16.45 -12.36 11.90
N GLU A 187 -16.37 -11.43 12.86
CA GLU A 187 -17.05 -11.52 14.15
C GLU A 187 -18.58 -11.56 14.02
N VAL A 188 -19.14 -10.76 13.10
CA VAL A 188 -20.59 -10.80 12.79
C VAL A 188 -20.99 -12.13 12.15
N ALA A 189 -20.18 -12.64 11.22
CA ALA A 189 -20.46 -13.90 10.53
C ALA A 189 -20.36 -15.12 11.49
N SER A 190 -19.49 -15.07 12.51
CA SER A 190 -19.38 -16.12 13.52
C SER A 190 -20.43 -16.05 14.63
N GLY A 191 -21.31 -15.03 14.62
CA GLY A 191 -22.34 -14.85 15.64
C GLY A 191 -21.79 -14.51 17.03
N SER A 192 -20.51 -14.12 17.14
CA SER A 192 -19.82 -13.88 18.41
C SER A 192 -20.06 -12.49 19.00
N VAL A 193 -20.74 -11.60 18.27
CA VAL A 193 -21.08 -10.25 18.71
C VAL A 193 -22.55 -9.99 18.43
N GLU A 194 -23.39 -9.92 19.48
CA GLU A 194 -24.63 -9.15 19.41
C GLU A 194 -24.22 -7.69 19.21
N ALA A 195 -24.33 -7.18 17.99
CA ALA A 195 -24.00 -5.80 17.70
C ALA A 195 -24.94 -4.91 18.53
N GLY A 196 -24.46 -4.41 19.68
CA GLY A 196 -25.17 -3.38 20.43
C GLY A 196 -25.55 -2.26 19.47
N ARG A 197 -26.78 -1.71 19.57
CA ARG A 197 -27.42 -0.80 18.58
C ARG A 197 -26.46 0.24 17.99
N THR A 198 -25.51 0.74 18.78
CA THR A 198 -24.45 1.68 18.38
C THR A 198 -23.49 1.14 17.32
N GLY A 199 -23.02 -0.11 17.45
CA GLY A 199 -22.12 -0.75 16.47
C GLY A 199 -22.81 -1.03 15.13
N GLN A 200 -24.10 -1.39 15.18
CA GLN A 200 -24.91 -1.59 13.98
C GLN A 200 -25.15 -0.28 13.22
N VAL A 201 -25.34 0.84 13.94
CA VAL A 201 -25.44 2.18 13.33
C VAL A 201 -24.14 2.58 12.64
N TYR A 202 -22.98 2.40 13.27
CA TYR A 202 -21.71 2.71 12.62
C TYR A 202 -21.44 1.86 11.37
N TYR A 203 -21.84 0.60 11.39
CA TYR A 203 -21.76 -0.27 10.21
C TYR A 203 -22.63 0.23 9.06
N TRP A 204 -23.91 0.52 9.31
CA TRP A 204 -24.82 1.03 8.28
C TRP A 204 -24.39 2.41 7.77
N VAL A 205 -23.92 3.28 8.64
CA VAL A 205 -23.37 4.59 8.26
C VAL A 205 -22.12 4.43 7.38
N GLY A 206 -21.19 3.53 7.75
CA GLY A 206 -20.00 3.24 6.95
C GLY A 206 -20.32 2.63 5.59
N LEU A 207 -21.31 1.74 5.54
CA LEU A 207 -21.78 1.11 4.29
C LEU A 207 -22.45 2.13 3.37
N VAL A 208 -23.34 2.97 3.90
CA VAL A 208 -23.98 4.06 3.14
C VAL A 208 -22.93 5.06 2.67
N ALA A 209 -21.99 5.47 3.52
CA ALA A 209 -20.91 6.37 3.15
C ALA A 209 -20.05 5.78 2.02
N THR A 210 -19.73 4.49 2.07
CA THR A 210 -18.98 3.78 1.02
C THR A 210 -19.74 3.80 -0.30
N ILE A 211 -21.04 3.47 -0.28
CA ILE A 211 -21.89 3.51 -1.48
C ILE A 211 -21.93 4.93 -2.05
N VAL A 212 -22.15 5.95 -1.22
CA VAL A 212 -22.20 7.35 -1.65
C VAL A 212 -20.88 7.79 -2.29
N VAL A 213 -19.75 7.49 -1.65
CA VAL A 213 -18.42 7.84 -2.17
C VAL A 213 -18.14 7.14 -3.50
N VAL A 214 -18.39 5.83 -3.60
CA VAL A 214 -18.18 5.07 -4.85
C VAL A 214 -19.07 5.63 -5.96
N THR A 215 -20.33 5.93 -5.66
CA THR A 215 -21.28 6.49 -6.64
C THR A 215 -20.86 7.89 -7.08
N PHE A 216 -20.41 8.72 -6.15
CA PHE A 216 -19.91 10.07 -6.41
C PHE A 216 -18.65 10.05 -7.29
N ILE A 217 -17.65 9.24 -6.93
CA ILE A 217 -16.43 9.05 -7.72
C ILE A 217 -16.77 8.57 -9.13
N THR A 218 -17.67 7.59 -9.25
CA THR A 218 -18.12 7.06 -10.55
C THR A 218 -18.81 8.15 -11.39
N ARG A 219 -19.62 9.01 -10.77
CA ARG A 219 -20.30 10.12 -11.45
C ARG A 219 -19.32 11.17 -11.93
N VAL A 220 -18.38 11.59 -11.07
CA VAL A 220 -17.34 12.57 -11.43
C VAL A 220 -16.48 12.02 -12.56
N ALA A 221 -16.00 10.78 -12.45
CA ALA A 221 -15.21 10.14 -13.49
C ALA A 221 -15.94 10.06 -14.83
N ARG A 222 -17.24 9.70 -14.84
CA ARG A 222 -18.05 9.69 -16.07
C ARG A 222 -18.27 11.09 -16.65
N LYS A 223 -18.45 12.11 -15.80
CA LYS A 223 -18.63 13.50 -16.23
C LYS A 223 -17.36 14.02 -16.92
N SER A 224 -16.21 13.86 -16.27
CA SER A 224 -14.92 14.29 -16.83
C SER A 224 -14.54 13.53 -18.10
N LEU A 225 -14.89 12.23 -18.20
CA LEU A 225 -14.71 11.47 -19.44
C LEU A 225 -15.57 12.00 -20.59
N LYS A 226 -16.82 12.43 -20.32
CA LYS A 226 -17.69 13.02 -21.33
C LYS A 226 -17.20 14.39 -21.79
N GLU A 227 -16.78 15.24 -20.86
CA GLU A 227 -16.23 16.58 -21.15
C GLU A 227 -14.97 16.47 -22.03
N ALA A 228 -14.02 15.60 -21.66
CA ALA A 228 -12.82 15.37 -22.46
C ALA A 228 -13.11 14.78 -23.86
N GLN A 229 -14.15 13.95 -24.00
CA GLN A 229 -14.59 13.44 -25.30
C GLN A 229 -15.24 14.51 -26.18
N GLN A 230 -15.95 15.47 -25.59
CA GLN A 230 -16.58 16.58 -26.30
C GLN A 230 -15.55 17.62 -26.77
N GLU A 231 -14.56 17.94 -25.94
CA GLU A 231 -13.42 18.81 -26.33
C GLU A 231 -12.64 18.19 -27.50
N THR A 232 -12.29 16.90 -27.41
CA THR A 232 -11.55 16.21 -28.50
C THR A 232 -12.37 16.09 -29.80
N ALA A 233 -13.71 16.03 -29.72
CA ALA A 233 -14.58 15.95 -30.89
C ALA A 233 -14.87 17.33 -31.53
N GLY A 234 -14.76 18.42 -30.76
CA GLY A 234 -14.95 19.79 -31.25
C GLY A 234 -13.72 20.40 -31.93
N GLU A 235 -12.53 19.83 -31.72
CA GLU A 235 -11.26 20.33 -32.28
C GLU A 235 -10.88 19.72 -33.65
N GLN A 236 -11.69 18.85 -34.26
CA GLN A 236 -11.45 18.41 -35.64
C GLN A 236 -11.80 19.54 -36.62
N PRO A 237 -10.83 20.18 -37.29
CA PRO A 237 -11.12 21.25 -38.24
C PRO A 237 -11.71 20.65 -39.51
N GLU A 238 -12.76 21.31 -40.00
CA GLU A 238 -13.28 21.23 -41.35
C GLU A 238 -12.16 21.54 -42.37
N GLN A 239 -11.42 20.51 -42.77
CA GLN A 239 -10.54 20.53 -43.94
C GLN A 239 -11.03 19.46 -44.91
N ALA A 240 -12.00 19.85 -45.73
CA ALA A 240 -12.33 19.24 -47.01
C ALA A 240 -12.32 20.35 -48.07
#